data_AF-A0AAP9EUL3-F1
#
_entry.id   AF-A0AAP9EUL3-F1
#
_cell.length_a   1.000
_cell.length_b   1.000
_cell.length_c   1.000
_cell.angle_alpha   90.00
_cell.angle_beta   90.00
_cell.angle_gamma   90.00
#
_symmetry.space_group_name_H-M   'P 1'
#
loop_
_entity.id
_entity.type
_entity.pdbx_description
1 polymer ?
#
loop_
_entity_poly.entity_id
_entity_poly.type
_entity_poly.pdbx_seq_one_letter_code
_entity_poly.pdbx_strand_id
1 'polypeptide(L)'
;MIGLHGSIATGFLADLRQRYRAAHPAIEQSIVEESSSHTLAMIREGKLDVAFIVNVANVPDCHCRHLWNEALVIALPAAHPLVRLGV
;
A
#
# COMPACT_ATOMS: atom_id res chain seq x y z
N MET A 1 -6.36 9.81 8.71
CA MET A 1 -5.80 8.45 8.86
C MET A 1 -5.78 7.73 7.51
N ILE A 2 -4.68 7.01 7.24
CA ILE A 2 -4.44 6.24 6.01
C ILE A 2 -4.47 4.75 6.35
N GLY A 3 -5.28 3.97 5.64
CA GLY A 3 -5.27 2.50 5.76
C GLY A 3 -4.42 1.83 4.69
N LEU A 4 -3.63 0.82 5.05
CA LEU A 4 -2.86 0.01 4.11
C LEU A 4 -2.52 -1.36 4.69
N HIS A 5 -2.11 -2.30 3.84
CA HIS A 5 -1.49 -3.54 4.26
C HIS A 5 0.04 -3.39 4.30
N GLY A 6 0.73 -3.92 5.32
CA GLY A 6 2.17 -3.70 5.51
C GLY A 6 3.04 -4.16 4.34
N SER A 7 2.59 -5.18 3.59
CA SER A 7 3.31 -5.70 2.43
C SER A 7 3.51 -4.68 1.30
N ILE A 8 2.73 -3.59 1.28
CA ILE A 8 2.85 -2.51 0.29
C ILE A 8 3.32 -1.18 0.92
N ALA A 9 3.70 -1.19 2.19
CA ALA A 9 4.14 0.00 2.89
C ALA A 9 5.52 0.49 2.43
N THR A 10 6.27 -0.36 1.72
CA THR A 10 7.62 -0.11 1.19
C THR A 10 7.60 0.36 -0.27
N GLY A 11 8.78 0.65 -0.83
CA GLY A 11 8.91 1.03 -2.24
C GLY A 11 8.15 2.30 -2.59
N PHE A 12 7.33 2.25 -3.64
CA PHE A 12 6.59 3.40 -4.16
C PHE A 12 5.81 4.16 -3.08
N LEU A 13 5.11 3.45 -2.19
CA LEU A 13 4.25 4.10 -1.20
C LEU A 13 5.05 4.81 -0.11
N ALA A 14 6.19 4.24 0.29
CA ALA A 14 7.12 4.89 1.21
C ALA A 14 7.64 6.21 0.60
N ASP A 15 8.07 6.18 -0.65
CA ASP A 15 8.58 7.35 -1.38
C ASP A 15 7.50 8.42 -1.58
N LEU A 16 6.27 8.02 -1.90
CA LEU A 16 5.13 8.92 -2.03
C LEU A 16 4.86 9.65 -0.71
N ARG A 17 4.82 8.90 0.41
CA ARG A 17 4.56 9.46 1.74
C ARG A 17 5.66 10.41 2.18
N GLN A 18 6.91 10.05 1.95
CA GLN A 18 8.06 10.90 2.27
C GLN A 18 7.99 12.23 1.51
N ARG A 19 7.75 12.18 0.19
CA ARG A 19 7.59 13.40 -0.63
C ARG A 19 6.41 14.25 -0.19
N TYR A 20 5.27 13.63 0.13
CA TYR A 20 4.09 14.34 0.61
C TYR A 20 4.35 15.03 1.96
N ARG A 21 5.06 14.36 2.88
CA ARG A 21 5.44 14.95 4.18
C ARG A 21 6.37 16.15 4.00
N ALA A 22 7.32 16.06 3.08
CA ALA A 22 8.25 17.15 2.79
C ALA A 22 7.52 18.36 2.18
N ALA A 23 6.56 18.13 1.29
CA ALA A 23 5.76 19.19 0.68
C ALA A 23 4.73 19.82 1.64
N HIS A 24 4.23 19.03 2.62
CA HIS A 24 3.18 19.44 3.54
C HIS A 24 3.53 19.08 5.01
N PRO A 25 4.52 19.74 5.62
CA PRO A 25 5.04 19.37 6.94
C PRO A 25 4.02 19.57 8.08
N ALA A 26 3.00 20.40 7.88
CA ALA A 26 1.94 20.62 8.86
C ALA A 26 0.88 19.51 8.88
N ILE A 27 0.89 18.59 7.91
CA ILE A 27 -0.07 17.48 7.83
C ILE A 27 0.51 16.24 8.52
N GLU A 28 -0.14 15.82 9.60
CA GLU A 28 0.18 14.56 10.26
C GLU A 28 -0.33 13.37 9.44
N GLN A 29 0.54 12.36 9.23
CA GLN A 29 0.19 11.13 8.53
C GLN A 29 0.14 9.97 9.52
N SER A 30 -1.06 9.63 10.00
CA SER A 30 -1.31 8.44 10.82
C SER A 30 -1.71 7.24 9.96
N ILE A 31 -1.12 6.08 10.23
CA ILE A 31 -1.37 4.83 9.50
C ILE A 31 -2.08 3.82 10.38
N VAL A 32 -3.01 3.09 9.77
CA VAL A 32 -3.59 1.86 10.30
C VAL A 32 -3.21 0.71 9.37
N GLU A 33 -2.62 -0.34 9.94
CA GLU A 33 -2.29 -1.55 9.20
C GLU A 33 -3.35 -2.62 9.45
N GLU A 34 -4.13 -2.93 8.42
CA GLU A 34 -5.28 -3.82 8.51
C GLU A 34 -5.44 -4.63 7.21
N SER A 35 -6.28 -5.67 7.25
CA SER A 35 -6.67 -6.40 6.03
C SER A 35 -7.44 -5.49 5.06
N SER A 36 -7.43 -5.85 3.76
CA SER A 36 -8.18 -5.13 2.72
C SER A 36 -9.67 -4.97 3.05
N SER A 37 -10.31 -6.02 3.56
CA SER A 37 -11.74 -6.02 3.91
C SER A 37 -12.03 -5.11 5.10
N HIS A 38 -11.18 -5.13 6.13
CA HIS A 38 -11.34 -4.27 7.30
C HIS A 38 -11.08 -2.80 6.96
N THR A 39 -10.05 -2.53 6.15
CA THR A 39 -9.76 -1.18 5.65
C THR A 39 -10.95 -0.61 4.85
N LEU A 40 -11.61 -1.43 4.02
CA LEU A 40 -12.83 -1.05 3.31
C LEU A 40 -14.00 -0.74 4.25
N ALA A 41 -14.20 -1.55 5.30
CA ALA A 41 -15.22 -1.27 6.31
C ALA A 41 -14.96 0.06 7.03
N MET A 42 -13.71 0.33 7.40
CA MET A 42 -13.33 1.59 8.06
C MET A 42 -13.52 2.82 7.16
N ILE A 43 -13.29 2.70 5.84
CA ILE A 43 -13.61 3.76 4.87
C ILE A 43 -15.12 4.04 4.87
N ARG A 44 -15.95 3.00 4.81
CA ARG A 44 -17.42 3.12 4.84
C ARG A 44 -17.95 3.74 6.13
N GLU A 45 -17.27 3.48 7.24
CA GLU A 45 -17.58 4.05 8.55
C GLU A 45 -17.01 5.47 8.75
N GLY A 46 -16.27 6.02 7.78
CA GLY A 46 -15.64 7.34 7.88
C GLY A 46 -14.47 7.40 8.86
N LYS A 47 -13.88 6.26 9.23
CA LYS A 47 -12.72 6.16 10.13
C LYS A 47 -11.38 6.35 9.42
N LEU A 48 -11.36 6.24 8.10
CA LEU A 48 -10.18 6.46 7.27
C LEU A 48 -10.48 7.53 6.21
N ASP A 49 -9.47 8.35 5.90
CA ASP A 49 -9.58 9.34 4.82
C ASP A 49 -9.31 8.69 3.47
N VAL A 50 -8.35 7.76 3.42
CA VAL A 50 -7.94 7.05 2.21
C VAL A 50 -7.37 5.68 2.57
N ALA A 51 -7.49 4.75 1.63
CA ALA A 51 -6.99 3.40 1.75
C ALA A 51 -6.17 2.99 0.51
N PHE A 52 -5.03 2.33 0.73
CA PHE A 52 -4.27 1.64 -0.30
C PHE A 52 -4.52 0.16 -0.19
N ILE A 53 -5.12 -0.43 -1.22
CA ILE A 53 -5.61 -1.80 -1.18
C ILE A 53 -5.14 -2.56 -2.41
N VAL A 54 -4.60 -3.75 -2.19
CA VAL A 54 -4.19 -4.68 -3.26
C VAL A 54 -5.36 -5.53 -3.70
N ASN A 55 -5.43 -5.83 -5.00
CA ASN A 55 -6.41 -6.75 -5.59
C ASN A 55 -7.87 -6.40 -5.26
N VAL A 56 -8.24 -5.13 -5.42
CA VAL A 56 -9.63 -4.69 -5.25
C VAL A 56 -10.45 -5.09 -6.48
N ALA A 57 -11.35 -6.04 -6.32
CA ALA A 57 -12.39 -6.30 -7.30
C ALA A 57 -13.67 -5.53 -6.90
N ASN A 58 -13.96 -4.47 -7.66
CA ASN A 58 -15.23 -3.73 -7.70
C ASN A 58 -15.83 -3.31 -6.33
N VAL A 59 -15.55 -2.07 -5.93
CA VAL A 59 -16.14 -1.44 -4.73
C VAL A 59 -17.06 -0.31 -5.20
N PRO A 60 -18.32 -0.60 -5.54
CA PRO A 60 -19.20 0.35 -6.23
C PRO A 60 -19.59 1.57 -5.38
N ASP A 61 -19.49 1.44 -4.06
CA ASP A 61 -19.79 2.49 -3.09
C ASP A 61 -18.56 3.33 -2.71
N CYS A 62 -17.43 3.14 -3.39
CA CYS A 62 -16.20 3.91 -3.15
C CYS A 62 -15.63 4.46 -4.46
N HIS A 63 -15.01 5.64 -4.36
CA HIS A 63 -14.16 6.14 -5.43
C HIS A 63 -12.80 5.44 -5.38
N CYS A 64 -12.53 4.61 -6.39
CA CYS A 64 -11.27 3.88 -6.50
C CYS A 64 -10.47 4.37 -7.70
N ARG A 65 -9.14 4.43 -7.54
CA ARG A 65 -8.21 4.73 -8.63
C ARG A 65 -7.01 3.81 -8.55
N HIS A 66 -6.64 3.19 -9.66
CA HIS A 66 -5.38 2.46 -9.77
C HIS A 66 -4.20 3.44 -9.73
N LEU A 67 -3.19 3.16 -8.92
CA LEU A 67 -2.04 4.05 -8.71
C LEU A 67 -0.72 3.41 -9.17
N TRP A 68 -0.49 2.14 -8.88
CA TRP A 68 0.67 1.37 -9.34
C TRP A 68 0.38 -0.13 -9.31
N ASN A 69 1.24 -0.91 -9.96
CA ASN A 69 1.29 -2.37 -9.82
C ASN A 69 2.41 -2.75 -8.87
N GLU A 70 2.09 -3.53 -7.84
CA GLU A 70 3.09 -4.09 -6.92
C GLU A 70 3.60 -5.44 -7.46
N ALA A 71 4.92 -5.58 -7.60
CA ALA A 71 5.52 -6.81 -8.08
C ALA A 71 5.66 -7.84 -6.95
N LEU A 72 5.03 -9.00 -7.09
CA LEU A 72 5.30 -10.15 -6.23
C LEU A 72 6.55 -10.87 -6.72
N VAL A 73 7.58 -10.86 -5.89
CA VAL A 73 8.91 -11.43 -6.21
C VAL A 73 9.31 -12.49 -5.19
N ILE A 74 10.18 -13.41 -5.62
CA ILE A 74 10.79 -14.39 -4.73
C ILE A 74 12.11 -13.81 -4.22
N ALA A 75 12.24 -13.63 -2.91
CA ALA A 75 13.50 -13.27 -2.28
C ALA A 75 14.35 -14.53 -2.05
N LEU A 76 15.59 -14.52 -2.56
CA LEU A 76 16.56 -15.59 -2.36
C LEU A 76 17.85 -14.99 -1.80
N PRO A 77 18.63 -15.74 -1.00
CA PRO A 77 19.98 -15.34 -0.64
C PRO A 77 20.81 -15.05 -1.90
N ALA A 78 21.68 -14.04 -1.85
CA ALA A 78 22.53 -13.68 -3.00
C ALA A 78 23.41 -14.85 -3.50
N ALA A 79 23.78 -15.76 -2.60
CA ALA A 79 24.55 -16.97 -2.93
C ALA A 79 23.70 -18.17 -3.39
N HIS A 80 22.38 -18.02 -3.56
CA HIS A 80 21.50 -19.14 -3.89
C HIS A 80 21.72 -19.62 -5.34
N PRO A 81 21.85 -20.94 -5.59
CA PRO A 81 22.13 -21.47 -6.94
C PRO A 81 21.17 -21.01 -8.04
N LEU A 82 19.90 -20.79 -7.70
CA LEU A 82 18.87 -20.32 -8.65
C LEU A 82 19.08 -18.88 -9.14
N VAL A 83 19.90 -18.06 -8.46
CA VAL A 83 20.20 -16.68 -8.90
C VAL A 83 20.91 -16.67 -10.27
N ARG A 84 21.68 -17.72 -10.59
CA ARG A 84 22.42 -17.84 -11.85
C ARG A 84 21.59 -18.38 -13.02
N LEU A 85 20.39 -18.88 -12.74
CA LEU A 85 19.56 -19.55 -13.75
C LEU A 85 18.63 -18.58 -14.52
N GLY A 86 18.66 -17.28 -14.21
CA GLY A 86 18.05 -16.22 -15.01
C GLY A 86 16.60 -16.52 -15.39
N VAL A 87 15.70 -16.51 -14.41
CA VAL A 87 14.26 -16.38 -14.65
C VAL A 87 13.89 -14.92 -14.93
#